data_AF-A0A8T9QEB8-F1
#
_entry.id   AF-A0A8T9QEB8-F1
#
_cell.length_a   1.000
_cell.length_b   1.000
_cell.length_c   1.000
_cell.angle_alpha   90.00
_cell.angle_beta   90.00
_cell.angle_gamma   90.00
#
_symmetry.space_group_name_H-M   'P 1'
#
loop_
_entity.id
_entity.type
_entity.pdbx_description
1 polymer ?
#
loop_
_entity_poly.entity_id
_entity_poly.type
_entity_poly.pdbx_seq_one_letter_code
_entity_poly.pdbx_strand_id
1 'polypeptide(L)'
;MSQHSSTPPLNLNNASLAEYVGRLAVLYPNAEFYKEELRDTGRGEGPSLLITVCQDGSIIEEENFYYPDNADIALDLEKLDAYLDFD
;
A
#
# COMPACT_ATOMS: atom_id res chain seq x y z
N MET A 1 21.83 -2.08 0.57
CA MET A 1 21.11 -1.09 -0.26
C MET A 1 20.76 -1.78 -1.56
N SER A 2 19.66 -2.50 -1.56
CA SER A 2 19.23 -3.28 -2.71
C SER A 2 18.54 -2.36 -3.71
N GLN A 3 18.93 -2.48 -4.97
CA GLN A 3 18.34 -1.78 -6.11
C GLN A 3 16.83 -2.06 -6.18
N HIS A 4 16.01 -1.03 -6.38
CA HIS A 4 14.66 -1.18 -6.93
C HIS A 4 14.79 -1.89 -8.29
N SER A 5 14.48 -3.19 -8.29
CA SER A 5 14.68 -4.07 -9.44
C SER A 5 13.56 -3.83 -10.43
N SER A 6 13.78 -2.95 -11.43
CA SER A 6 13.07 -2.89 -12.73
C SER A 6 11.67 -3.54 -12.70
N THR A 7 10.78 -3.04 -11.84
CA THR A 7 9.65 -3.83 -11.39
C THR A 7 8.57 -3.83 -12.47
N PRO A 8 7.93 -4.98 -12.78
CA PRO A 8 6.74 -5.00 -13.61
C PRO A 8 5.66 -4.06 -13.03
N PRO A 9 4.72 -3.56 -13.87
CA PRO A 9 3.67 -2.67 -13.39
C PRO A 9 2.92 -3.30 -12.21
N LEU A 10 2.72 -2.49 -11.18
CA LEU A 10 1.97 -2.86 -9.98
C LEU A 10 0.53 -3.24 -10.39
N ASN A 11 0.26 -4.54 -10.49
CA ASN A 11 -1.01 -5.07 -11.01
C ASN A 11 -2.03 -5.27 -9.87
N LEU A 12 -2.31 -4.22 -9.10
CA LEU A 12 -3.30 -4.24 -8.03
C LEU A 12 -4.72 -4.15 -8.60
N ASN A 13 -5.67 -4.75 -7.90
CA ASN A 13 -7.09 -4.65 -8.19
C ASN A 13 -7.58 -3.21 -7.95
N ASN A 14 -7.08 -2.56 -6.90
CA ASN A 14 -7.37 -1.17 -6.60
C ASN A 14 -6.44 -0.23 -7.37
N ALA A 15 -6.98 0.39 -8.44
CA ALA A 15 -6.24 1.32 -9.29
C ALA A 15 -5.73 2.56 -8.51
N SER A 16 -6.51 3.05 -7.55
CA SER A 16 -6.11 4.21 -6.73
C SER A 16 -4.92 3.88 -5.84
N LEU A 17 -4.90 2.68 -5.25
CA LEU A 17 -3.75 2.18 -4.48
C LEU A 17 -2.52 2.01 -5.38
N ALA A 18 -2.69 1.44 -6.57
CA ALA A 18 -1.60 1.27 -7.54
C ALA A 18 -0.96 2.60 -7.93
N GLU A 19 -1.79 3.60 -8.25
CA GLU A 19 -1.32 4.94 -8.59
C GLU A 19 -0.64 5.61 -7.39
N TYR A 20 -1.21 5.48 -6.19
CA TYR A 20 -0.67 6.04 -4.96
C TYR A 20 0.73 5.49 -4.65
N VAL A 21 0.87 4.17 -4.59
CA VAL A 21 2.14 3.51 -4.28
C VAL A 21 3.17 3.73 -5.39
N GLY A 22 2.74 3.67 -6.66
CA GLY A 22 3.61 3.96 -7.80
C GLY A 22 4.16 5.39 -7.78
N ARG A 23 3.30 6.37 -7.47
CA ARG A 23 3.70 7.78 -7.31
C ARG A 23 4.69 7.95 -6.16
N LEU A 24 4.41 7.38 -5.01
CA LEU A 24 5.24 7.55 -3.80
C LEU A 24 6.59 6.86 -3.93
N ALA A 25 6.66 5.68 -4.55
CA ALA A 25 7.92 5.01 -4.82
C ALA A 25 8.86 5.86 -5.70
N VAL A 26 8.31 6.70 -6.60
CA VAL A 26 9.09 7.64 -7.43
C VAL A 26 9.46 8.91 -6.65
N LEU A 27 8.53 9.49 -5.90
CA LEU A 27 8.74 10.73 -5.15
C LEU A 27 9.68 10.55 -3.95
N TYR A 28 9.56 9.42 -3.26
CA TYR A 28 10.24 9.12 -2.01
C TYR A 28 10.93 7.75 -2.09
N PRO A 29 12.03 7.63 -2.88
CA PRO A 29 12.70 6.36 -3.12
C PRO A 29 13.39 5.76 -1.88
N ASN A 30 13.53 6.54 -0.81
CA ASN A 30 14.10 6.08 0.47
C ASN A 30 13.04 6.03 1.58
N ALA A 31 11.75 6.17 1.24
CA ALA A 31 10.70 6.06 2.24
C ALA A 31 10.45 4.60 2.62
N GLU A 32 10.18 4.38 3.90
CA GLU A 32 9.68 3.14 4.44
C GLU A 32 8.16 3.15 4.33
N PHE A 33 7.61 2.10 3.74
CA PHE A 33 6.16 1.91 3.69
C PHE A 33 5.75 1.06 4.88
N TYR A 34 4.56 1.30 5.39
CA TYR A 34 3.88 0.47 6.38
C TYR A 34 2.44 0.28 5.93
N LYS A 35 1.88 -0.88 6.28
CA LYS A 35 0.51 -1.24 5.93
C LYS A 35 -0.23 -1.74 7.16
N GLU A 36 -1.48 -1.32 7.33
CA GLU A 36 -2.35 -1.79 8.40
C GLU A 36 -3.73 -2.17 7.84
N GLU A 37 -4.13 -3.42 8.07
CA GLU A 37 -5.48 -3.88 7.79
C GLU A 37 -6.45 -3.39 8.87
N LEU A 38 -7.32 -2.47 8.49
CA LEU A 38 -8.37 -1.95 9.35
C LEU A 38 -9.62 -2.81 9.19
N ARG A 39 -10.00 -3.48 10.28
CA ARG A 39 -11.21 -4.31 10.32
C ARG A 39 -12.45 -3.44 10.16
N ASP A 40 -13.42 -3.97 9.41
CA ASP A 40 -14.76 -3.40 9.34
C ASP A 40 -15.33 -3.26 10.76
N THR A 41 -15.59 -2.00 11.16
CA THR A 41 -16.12 -1.68 12.49
C THR A 41 -17.62 -1.99 12.61
N GLY A 42 -18.25 -2.54 11.56
CA GLY A 42 -19.67 -2.83 11.51
C GLY A 42 -20.53 -1.59 11.25
N ARG A 43 -19.91 -0.47 10.86
CA ARG A 43 -20.59 0.77 10.44
C ARG A 43 -20.91 0.81 8.94
N GLY A 44 -20.53 -0.24 8.20
CA GLY A 44 -20.77 -0.35 6.76
C GLY A 44 -19.72 0.36 5.90
N GLU A 45 -18.55 0.67 6.46
CA GLU A 45 -17.42 1.27 5.72
C GLU A 45 -16.59 0.22 4.97
N GLY A 46 -16.84 -1.08 5.22
CA GLY A 46 -16.13 -2.18 4.60
C GLY A 46 -14.71 -2.38 5.17
N PRO A 47 -13.97 -3.40 4.71
CA PRO A 47 -12.57 -3.54 5.02
C PRO A 47 -11.77 -2.39 4.38
N SER A 48 -10.75 -1.92 5.08
CA SER A 48 -9.86 -0.89 4.56
C SER A 48 -8.40 -1.18 4.83
N LEU A 49 -7.55 -0.64 3.97
CA LEU A 49 -6.11 -0.77 4.03
C LEU A 49 -5.50 0.62 4.22
N LEU A 50 -4.88 0.84 5.36
CA LEU A 50 -4.10 2.04 5.62
C LEU A 50 -2.68 1.82 5.09
N ILE A 51 -2.21 2.74 4.25
CA ILE A 51 -0.79 2.81 3.87
C ILE A 51 -0.20 4.05 4.51
N THR A 52 0.81 3.85 5.36
CA THR A 52 1.58 4.93 5.99
C THR A 52 2.97 4.95 5.38
N VAL A 53 3.42 6.13 4.96
CA VAL A 53 4.73 6.33 4.36
C VAL A 53 5.58 7.19 5.29
N CYS A 54 6.75 6.67 5.66
CA CYS A 54 7.68 7.33 6.56
C CYS A 54 9.00 7.62 5.85
N GLN A 55 9.60 8.77 6.13
CA GLN A 55 10.96 9.09 5.70
C GLN A 55 11.68 9.82 6.83
N ASP A 56 12.93 9.44 7.09
CA ASP A 56 13.77 10.05 8.14
C ASP A 56 13.11 10.05 9.53
N GLY A 57 12.35 9.00 9.84
CA GLY A 57 11.64 8.84 11.11
C GLY A 57 10.39 9.70 11.29
N SER A 58 9.89 10.32 10.22
CA SER A 58 8.65 11.10 10.22
C SER A 58 7.65 10.55 9.22
N ILE A 59 6.36 10.58 9.56
CA ILE A 59 5.27 10.27 8.62
C ILE A 59 5.19 11.41 7.60
N ILE A 60 5.31 11.06 6.32
CA ILE A 60 5.22 12.02 5.20
C ILE A 60 3.85 12.00 4.55
N GLU A 61 3.24 10.82 4.40
CA GLU A 61 1.88 10.65 3.89
C GLU A 61 1.23 9.45 4.57
N GLU A 62 -0.11 9.50 4.65
CA GLU A 62 -0.94 8.40 5.12
C GLU A 62 -2.24 8.46 4.32
N GLU A 63 -2.65 7.33 3.74
CA GLU A 63 -3.87 7.25 2.93
C GLU A 63 -4.61 5.94 3.20
N ASN A 64 -5.94 6.02 3.22
CA ASN A 64 -6.79 4.88 3.53
C ASN A 64 -7.57 4.42 2.29
N PHE A 65 -7.42 3.14 1.95
CA PHE A 65 -8.04 2.53 0.78
C PHE A 65 -9.18 1.61 1.20
N TYR A 66 -10.39 1.94 0.77
CA TYR A 66 -11.59 1.17 1.06
C TYR A 66 -11.82 0.09 0.01
N TYR A 67 -12.22 -1.09 0.47
CA TYR A 67 -12.51 -2.23 -0.39
C TYR A 67 -13.97 -2.65 -0.26
N PRO A 68 -14.59 -3.11 -1.36
CA PRO A 68 -15.95 -3.63 -1.32
C PRO A 68 -16.03 -4.97 -0.58
N ASP A 69 -14.97 -5.77 -0.59
CA ASP A 69 -14.90 -7.07 0.08
C ASP A 69 -13.49 -7.43 0.57
N ASN A 70 -13.43 -8.43 1.45
CA ASN A 70 -12.18 -8.89 2.08
C ASN A 70 -11.27 -9.71 1.13
N ALA A 71 -11.78 -10.20 0.00
CA ALA A 71 -10.96 -10.96 -0.94
C ALA A 71 -10.07 -10.02 -1.77
N ASP A 72 -10.60 -8.86 -2.17
CA ASP A 72 -9.84 -7.85 -2.92
C ASP A 72 -8.69 -7.26 -2.10
N ILE A 73 -8.91 -6.93 -0.82
CA ILE A 73 -7.83 -6.41 0.05
C ILE A 73 -6.71 -7.45 0.23
N ALA A 74 -7.06 -8.73 0.40
CA ALA A 74 -6.07 -9.80 0.55
C ALA A 74 -5.20 -9.98 -0.70
N LEU A 75 -5.80 -9.89 -1.89
CA LEU A 75 -5.08 -9.96 -3.16
C LEU A 75 -4.13 -8.78 -3.36
N ASP A 76 -4.56 -7.57 -2.99
CA ASP A 76 -3.73 -6.38 -3.11
C ASP A 76 -2.60 -6.34 -2.07
N LEU A 77 -2.84 -6.85 -0.86
CA LEU A 77 -1.80 -7.02 0.16
C LEU A 77 -0.69 -7.97 -0.28
N GLU A 78 -1.05 -9.13 -0.84
CA GLU A 78 -0.07 -10.11 -1.33
C GLU A 78 0.83 -9.51 -2.42
N LYS A 79 0.23 -8.75 -3.34
CA LYS A 79 0.96 -8.07 -4.42
C LYS A 79 1.79 -6.89 -3.90
N LEU A 80 1.29 -6.15 -2.90
CA LEU A 80 2.03 -5.08 -2.25
C LEU A 80 3.27 -5.62 -1.52
N ASP A 81 3.16 -6.77 -0.85
CA ASP A 81 4.31 -7.47 -0.22
C ASP A 81 5.39 -7.80 -1.24
N ALA A 82 4.99 -8.39 -2.37
CA ALA A 82 5.93 -8.69 -3.43
C ALA A 82 6.54 -7.42 -4.07
N TYR A 83 5.82 -6.30 -4.09
CA TYR A 83 6.27 -5.07 -4.76
C TYR A 83 7.15 -4.18 -3.87
N LEU A 84 6.80 -4.03 -2.59
CA LEU A 84 7.48 -3.17 -1.63
C LEU A 84 8.48 -3.92 -0.74
N ASP A 85 8.58 -5.25 -0.90
CA ASP A 85 9.49 -6.10 -0.13
C ASP A 85 9.27 -5.94 1.38
N PHE A 86 8.01 -6.04 1.81
CA PHE A 86 7.65 -6.03 3.22
C PHE A 86 8.14 -7.34 3.88
N ASP A 87 9.28 -7.27 4.60
CA ASP A 87 9.88 -8.36 5.40
C ASP A 87 9.31 -8.43 6.83
#